data_AF-A0A3M8ANA7-F1
#
_entry.id   AF-A0A3M8ANA7-F1
#
_cell.length_a   1.000
_cell.length_b   1.000
_cell.length_c   1.000
_cell.angle_alpha   90.00
_cell.angle_beta   90.00
_cell.angle_gamma   90.00
#
_symmetry.space_group_name_H-M   'P 1'
#
loop_
_entity.id
_entity.type
_entity.pdbx_description
1 polymer ?
#
loop_
_entity_poly.entity_id
_entity_poly.type
_entity_poly.pdbx_seq_one_letter_code
_entity_poly.pdbx_strand_id
1 'polypeptide(L)'
;MLPLYSPTSLRDFIWVANYTDGSFFTEFDYHTKDKNDFNSIRKHDLINFGLVGHGFHFYHDAIGGTFHLPQGKIDFKYVIGNQTVNLTNNFDFCNDIITYKKAHSTFSPLAFRDSTNTNIEEYVFGYKKKVVTKEFESHVKLLFHIPFGSPMYLSIRLVADRDVDGKLQILRNGIITEEIGASLYKDMSAEINWEVY
;
A
#
# COMPACT_ATOMS: atom_id res chain seq x y z
N MET A 1 -13.84 -3.58 18.12
CA MET A 1 -13.14 -4.67 17.39
C MET A 1 -13.24 -4.33 15.92
N LEU A 2 -12.14 -4.43 15.16
CA LEU A 2 -12.17 -4.13 13.73
C LEU A 2 -12.99 -5.18 12.98
N PRO A 3 -13.93 -4.79 12.12
CA PRO A 3 -14.68 -5.74 11.33
C PRO A 3 -13.77 -6.38 10.27
N LEU A 4 -13.80 -7.72 10.17
CA LEU A 4 -12.91 -8.51 9.31
C LEU A 4 -13.48 -8.78 7.90
N TYR A 5 -14.70 -8.31 7.64
CA TYR A 5 -15.45 -8.59 6.41
C TYR A 5 -16.04 -7.30 5.85
N SER A 6 -16.17 -7.21 4.54
CA SER A 6 -16.89 -6.12 3.89
C SER A 6 -18.38 -6.15 4.28
N PRO A 7 -19.01 -4.99 4.58
CA PRO A 7 -20.44 -4.90 4.87
C PRO A 7 -21.31 -4.98 3.60
N THR A 8 -20.69 -5.00 2.42
CA THR A 8 -21.34 -5.07 1.12
C THR A 8 -20.88 -6.29 0.34
N SER A 9 -21.81 -7.00 -0.29
CA SER A 9 -21.51 -8.12 -1.18
C SER A 9 -20.88 -7.69 -2.51
N LEU A 10 -20.86 -6.38 -2.81
CA LEU A 10 -20.30 -5.84 -4.06
C LEU A 10 -18.78 -5.66 -4.02
N ARG A 11 -18.16 -5.79 -2.84
CA ARG A 11 -16.73 -5.55 -2.64
C ARG A 11 -16.16 -6.60 -1.71
N ASP A 12 -15.18 -7.33 -2.19
CA ASP A 12 -14.43 -8.32 -1.41
C ASP A 12 -13.57 -7.66 -0.34
N PHE A 13 -12.90 -6.56 -0.70
CA PHE A 13 -12.10 -5.74 0.20
C PHE A 13 -12.58 -4.29 0.19
N ILE A 14 -12.49 -3.66 1.37
CA ILE A 14 -12.77 -2.23 1.57
C ILE A 14 -11.62 -1.59 2.33
N TRP A 15 -11.39 -0.29 2.11
CA TRP A 15 -10.37 0.40 2.90
C TRP A 15 -10.83 0.67 4.33
N VAL A 16 -9.86 0.69 5.24
CA VAL A 16 -10.03 0.98 6.67
C VAL A 16 -8.92 1.93 7.12
N ALA A 17 -9.30 2.97 7.85
CA ALA A 17 -8.42 3.90 8.53
C ALA A 17 -8.67 3.80 10.04
N ASN A 18 -7.63 3.54 10.82
CA ASN A 18 -7.70 3.50 12.29
C ASN A 18 -7.04 4.73 12.90
N TYR A 19 -7.61 5.25 13.97
CA TYR A 19 -7.19 6.52 14.57
C TYR A 19 -6.66 6.38 16.00
N THR A 20 -5.94 7.40 16.45
CA THR A 20 -5.34 7.53 17.79
C THR A 20 -6.35 7.46 18.94
N ASP A 21 -7.59 7.87 18.70
CA ASP A 21 -8.70 7.78 19.66
C ASP A 21 -9.35 6.37 19.74
N GLY A 22 -8.82 5.40 18.98
CA GLY A 22 -9.33 4.03 18.90
C GLY A 22 -10.54 3.85 17.99
N SER A 23 -11.05 4.92 17.38
CA SER A 23 -12.10 4.84 16.36
C SER A 23 -11.53 4.41 15.00
N PHE A 24 -12.43 4.03 14.09
CA PHE A 24 -12.08 3.66 12.73
C PHE A 24 -13.07 4.25 11.73
N PHE A 25 -12.61 4.42 10.49
CA PHE A 25 -13.41 4.88 9.36
C PHE A 25 -13.17 3.96 8.17
N THR A 26 -14.24 3.60 7.47
CA THR A 26 -14.23 2.53 6.46
C THR A 26 -14.89 3.01 5.17
N GLU A 27 -14.57 2.37 4.04
CA GLU A 27 -15.14 2.75 2.74
C GLU A 27 -16.66 2.67 2.70
N PHE A 28 -17.24 1.72 3.42
CA PHE A 28 -18.68 1.55 3.54
C PHE A 28 -19.03 1.44 5.01
N ASP A 29 -19.96 2.27 5.46
CA ASP A 29 -20.44 2.22 6.82
C ASP A 29 -21.11 0.87 7.12
N TYR A 30 -20.81 0.29 8.28
CA TYR A 30 -21.25 -1.08 8.61
C TYR A 30 -22.73 -1.19 8.96
N HIS A 31 -23.41 -0.08 9.22
CA HIS A 31 -24.82 -0.05 9.58
C HIS A 31 -25.69 0.34 8.39
N THR A 32 -25.36 1.45 7.75
CA THR A 32 -26.11 2.03 6.62
C THR A 32 -25.70 1.42 5.29
N LYS A 33 -24.47 0.89 5.18
CA LYS A 33 -23.83 0.42 3.93
C LYS A 33 -23.56 1.54 2.93
N ASP A 34 -23.69 2.79 3.35
CA ASP A 34 -23.40 3.94 2.53
C ASP A 34 -21.90 4.10 2.35
N LYS A 35 -21.52 4.55 1.14
CA LYS A 35 -20.12 4.77 0.80
C LYS A 35 -19.63 6.06 1.44
N ASN A 36 -18.53 5.98 2.16
CA ASN A 36 -17.81 7.11 2.72
C ASN A 36 -16.84 7.74 1.71
N ASP A 37 -16.60 9.04 1.87
CA ASP A 37 -15.58 9.76 1.09
C ASP A 37 -14.18 9.48 1.64
N PHE A 38 -13.27 9.07 0.77
CA PHE A 38 -11.87 8.86 1.08
C PHE A 38 -11.19 10.13 1.61
N ASN A 39 -11.60 11.31 1.12
CA ASN A 39 -11.02 12.58 1.56
C ASN A 39 -11.39 12.96 3.00
N SER A 40 -12.38 12.30 3.59
CA SER A 40 -12.78 12.50 4.99
C SER A 40 -11.86 11.77 5.99
N ILE A 41 -10.88 10.99 5.52
CA ILE A 41 -9.91 10.32 6.39
C ILE A 41 -9.06 11.36 7.13
N ARG A 42 -9.01 11.26 8.47
CA ARG A 42 -8.18 12.11 9.34
C ARG A 42 -6.71 11.68 9.27
N LYS A 43 -6.00 12.07 8.22
CA LYS A 43 -4.60 11.67 7.96
C LYS A 43 -3.63 12.01 9.10
N HIS A 44 -3.90 13.04 9.90
CA HIS A 44 -3.05 13.44 11.03
C HIS A 44 -3.21 12.55 12.27
N ASP A 45 -4.36 11.88 12.41
CA ASP A 45 -4.69 11.03 13.56
C ASP A 45 -4.52 9.53 13.22
N LEU A 46 -4.02 9.22 12.02
CA LEU A 46 -3.95 7.87 11.49
C LEU A 46 -2.91 7.03 12.28
N ILE A 47 -3.31 5.86 12.75
CA ILE A 47 -2.42 4.82 13.28
C ILE A 47 -2.04 3.85 12.16
N ASN A 48 -3.02 3.40 11.39
CA ASN A 48 -2.80 2.48 10.28
C ASN A 48 -3.87 2.66 9.20
N PHE A 49 -3.50 2.30 7.98
CA PHE A 49 -4.39 2.33 6.82
C PHE A 49 -4.16 1.09 5.96
N GLY A 50 -5.25 0.58 5.42
CA GLY A 50 -5.20 -0.70 4.73
C GLY A 50 -6.53 -1.14 4.15
N LEU A 51 -6.63 -2.44 3.90
CA LEU A 51 -7.80 -3.13 3.39
C LEU A 51 -8.25 -4.23 4.34
N VAL A 52 -9.56 -4.41 4.44
CA VAL A 52 -10.16 -5.53 5.17
C VAL A 52 -11.17 -6.26 4.29
N GLY A 53 -11.22 -7.59 4.41
CA GLY A 53 -12.05 -8.45 3.58
C GLY A 53 -11.67 -9.91 3.72
N HIS A 54 -12.61 -10.82 3.48
CA HIS A 54 -12.38 -12.27 3.54
C HIS A 54 -11.71 -12.79 4.84
N GLY A 55 -11.93 -12.12 5.97
CA GLY A 55 -11.30 -12.49 7.24
C GLY A 55 -9.86 -11.99 7.40
N PHE A 56 -9.30 -11.32 6.38
CA PHE A 56 -7.95 -10.78 6.39
C PHE A 56 -7.95 -9.27 6.61
N HIS A 57 -6.88 -8.78 7.22
CA HIS A 57 -6.59 -7.37 7.40
C HIS A 57 -5.16 -7.12 6.93
N PHE A 58 -5.03 -6.32 5.87
CA PHE A 58 -3.74 -5.92 5.29
C PHE A 58 -3.59 -4.43 5.52
N TYR A 59 -2.51 -3.98 6.17
CA TYR A 59 -2.36 -2.55 6.46
C TYR A 59 -0.90 -2.16 6.53
N HIS A 60 -0.63 -0.86 6.52
CA HIS A 60 0.65 -0.32 6.96
C HIS A 60 0.47 0.56 8.19
N ASP A 61 1.52 0.64 9.00
CA ASP A 61 1.57 1.61 10.09
C ASP A 61 1.73 3.02 9.49
N ALA A 62 0.98 3.99 10.02
CA ALA A 62 1.13 5.39 9.63
C ALA A 62 2.41 6.00 10.21
N ILE A 63 2.96 5.44 11.29
CA ILE A 63 4.30 5.77 11.79
C ILE A 63 5.24 4.65 11.36
N GLY A 64 6.32 5.00 10.68
CA GLY A 64 7.34 4.05 10.23
C GLY A 64 6.97 3.27 8.97
N GLY A 65 5.69 3.13 8.61
CA GLY A 65 5.32 2.65 7.28
C GLY A 65 5.49 1.15 7.05
N THR A 66 5.71 0.37 8.11
CA THR A 66 5.82 -1.10 8.06
C THR A 66 4.50 -1.70 7.59
N PHE A 67 4.56 -2.63 6.63
CA PHE A 67 3.38 -3.36 6.18
C PHE A 67 3.14 -4.57 7.09
N HIS A 68 1.90 -4.77 7.51
CA HIS A 68 1.44 -5.95 8.24
C HIS A 68 0.55 -6.75 7.32
N LEU A 69 1.09 -7.89 6.88
CA LEU A 69 0.42 -8.85 6.00
C LEU A 69 0.24 -10.17 6.76
N PRO A 70 -0.64 -11.07 6.30
CA PRO A 70 -0.79 -12.41 6.90
C PRO A 70 0.53 -13.20 7.00
N GLN A 71 1.48 -12.95 6.09
CA GLN A 71 2.80 -13.58 6.06
C GLN A 71 3.79 -12.98 7.08
N GLY A 72 3.45 -11.84 7.70
CA GLY A 72 4.28 -11.14 8.67
C GLY A 72 4.47 -9.65 8.36
N LYS A 73 5.42 -9.04 9.08
CA LYS A 73 5.79 -7.64 8.89
C LYS A 73 6.80 -7.52 7.75
N ILE A 74 6.54 -6.61 6.81
CA ILE A 74 7.44 -6.33 5.69
C ILE A 74 7.99 -4.92 5.82
N ASP A 75 9.32 -4.83 5.71
CA ASP A 75 10.09 -3.60 5.82
C ASP A 75 11.11 -3.46 4.68
N PHE A 76 11.52 -2.23 4.42
CA PHE A 76 12.42 -1.88 3.33
C PHE A 76 13.58 -1.00 3.81
N LYS A 77 14.77 -1.31 3.30
CA LYS A 77 15.97 -0.50 3.47
C LYS A 77 16.63 -0.26 2.13
N TYR A 78 17.30 0.88 1.99
CA TYR A 78 18.12 1.20 0.83
C TYR A 78 19.57 1.39 1.27
N VAL A 79 20.49 0.68 0.63
CA VAL A 79 21.91 0.64 1.00
C VAL A 79 22.72 1.36 -0.07
N ILE A 80 23.57 2.30 0.34
CA ILE A 80 24.43 3.12 -0.51
C ILE A 80 25.85 3.02 0.06
N GLY A 81 26.73 2.24 -0.58
CA GLY A 81 28.05 1.94 -0.04
C GLY A 81 27.97 1.38 1.39
N ASN A 82 28.46 2.13 2.38
CA ASN A 82 28.42 1.76 3.80
C ASN A 82 27.24 2.36 4.58
N GLN A 83 26.35 3.11 3.92
CA GLN A 83 25.21 3.75 4.54
C GLN A 83 23.94 2.94 4.30
N THR A 84 23.09 2.88 5.33
CA THR A 84 21.78 2.23 5.25
C THR A 84 20.71 3.25 5.60
N VAL A 85 19.77 3.43 4.68
CA VAL A 85 18.60 4.28 4.85
C VAL A 85 17.39 3.39 5.09
N ASN A 86 16.77 3.51 6.26
CA ASN A 86 15.52 2.83 6.57
C ASN A 86 14.38 3.51 5.82
N LEU A 87 13.85 2.86 4.78
CA LEU A 87 12.70 3.35 4.04
C LEU A 87 11.40 3.11 4.83
N THR A 88 11.36 2.05 5.65
CA THR A 88 10.31 1.79 6.64
C THR A 88 10.91 1.48 8.01
N ASN A 89 10.06 1.22 9.01
CA ASN A 89 10.47 0.98 10.41
C ASN A 89 11.37 2.11 10.95
N ASN A 90 10.87 3.34 10.79
CA ASN A 90 11.49 4.56 11.26
C ASN A 90 10.44 5.43 11.98
N PHE A 91 10.77 6.66 12.37
CA PHE A 91 9.83 7.56 13.06
C PHE A 91 9.07 8.51 12.11
N ASP A 92 9.16 8.30 10.79
CA ASP A 92 8.51 9.17 9.81
C ASP A 92 7.02 8.84 9.68
N PHE A 93 6.22 9.88 9.42
CA PHE A 93 4.81 9.72 9.09
C PHE A 93 4.62 9.30 7.62
N CYS A 94 3.84 8.25 7.43
CA CYS A 94 3.48 7.60 6.18
C CYS A 94 1.97 7.77 5.92
N ASN A 95 1.46 8.99 6.08
CA ASN A 95 0.02 9.30 6.06
C ASN A 95 -0.48 9.89 4.73
N ASP A 96 0.39 10.05 3.73
CA ASP A 96 -0.03 10.32 2.35
C ASP A 96 -0.46 9.02 1.67
N ILE A 97 -1.59 8.51 2.16
CA ILE A 97 -2.18 7.23 1.82
C ILE A 97 -2.76 7.21 0.41
N ILE A 98 -2.69 6.04 -0.21
CA ILE A 98 -3.16 5.77 -1.57
C ILE A 98 -3.99 4.50 -1.52
N THR A 99 -5.15 4.51 -2.19
CA THR A 99 -5.91 3.30 -2.48
C THR A 99 -6.63 3.45 -3.81
N TYR A 100 -6.77 2.35 -4.53
CA TYR A 100 -7.60 2.26 -5.71
C TYR A 100 -7.95 0.79 -5.97
N LYS A 101 -8.88 0.59 -6.90
CA LYS A 101 -9.29 -0.73 -7.38
C LYS A 101 -9.11 -0.75 -8.89
N LYS A 102 -8.45 -1.76 -9.43
CA LYS A 102 -8.42 -2.00 -10.87
C LYS A 102 -9.65 -2.81 -11.23
N ALA A 103 -10.35 -2.41 -12.28
CA ALA A 103 -11.55 -3.12 -12.74
C ALA A 103 -11.66 -3.04 -14.25
N HIS A 104 -12.22 -4.07 -14.86
CA HIS A 104 -12.65 -4.04 -16.25
C HIS A 104 -14.17 -4.09 -16.32
N SER A 105 -14.72 -3.48 -17.37
CA SER A 105 -16.14 -3.58 -17.70
C SER A 105 -16.29 -4.11 -19.11
N THR A 106 -17.18 -5.08 -19.28
CA THR A 106 -17.56 -5.55 -20.62
C THR A 106 -18.91 -4.96 -20.99
N PHE A 107 -19.02 -4.48 -22.22
CA PHE A 107 -20.24 -3.92 -22.78
C PHE A 107 -20.50 -4.55 -24.15
N SER A 108 -21.73 -4.98 -24.40
CA SER A 108 -22.17 -5.47 -25.71
C SER A 108 -23.05 -4.41 -26.36
N PRO A 109 -22.61 -3.76 -27.47
CA PRO A 109 -23.39 -2.73 -28.16
C PRO A 109 -24.71 -3.23 -28.75
N LEU A 110 -24.88 -4.54 -28.88
CA LEU A 110 -26.06 -5.18 -29.46
C LEU A 110 -27.07 -5.67 -28.39
N ALA A 111 -26.67 -5.67 -27.11
CA ALA A 111 -27.57 -6.03 -26.02
C ALA A 111 -28.45 -4.81 -25.68
N PHE A 112 -29.72 -4.87 -26.08
CA PHE A 112 -30.72 -3.81 -25.91
C PHE A 112 -31.11 -3.50 -24.44
N ARG A 113 -30.45 -4.12 -23.45
CA ARG A 113 -30.67 -3.86 -22.01
C ARG A 113 -29.36 -4.01 -21.23
N ASP A 114 -29.10 -2.99 -20.41
CA ASP A 114 -28.11 -2.88 -19.34
C ASP A 114 -27.52 -4.19 -18.82
N SER A 115 -26.39 -4.61 -19.36
CA SER A 115 -25.50 -5.52 -18.63
C SER A 115 -24.04 -5.11 -18.80
N THR A 116 -23.71 -3.91 -18.32
CA THR A 116 -22.31 -3.58 -18.04
C THR A 116 -21.89 -4.34 -16.79
N ASN A 117 -21.22 -5.47 -16.97
CA ASN A 117 -20.62 -6.20 -15.87
C ASN A 117 -19.24 -5.60 -15.58
N THR A 118 -19.09 -5.03 -14.39
CA THR A 118 -17.80 -4.52 -13.89
C THR A 118 -17.23 -5.51 -12.90
N ASN A 119 -16.06 -6.06 -13.22
CA ASN A 119 -15.33 -6.97 -12.34
C ASN A 119 -14.09 -6.26 -11.80
N ILE A 120 -13.90 -6.29 -10.49
CA ILE A 120 -12.66 -5.83 -9.88
C ILE A 120 -11.61 -6.91 -10.12
N GLU A 121 -10.45 -6.50 -10.61
CA GLU A 121 -9.29 -7.37 -10.88
C GLU A 121 -8.26 -7.30 -9.75
N GLU A 122 -8.17 -6.17 -9.07
CA GLU A 122 -7.12 -5.92 -8.10
C GLU A 122 -7.54 -4.86 -7.08
N TYR A 123 -7.15 -5.05 -5.83
CA TYR A 123 -7.23 -4.04 -4.80
C TYR A 123 -5.83 -3.56 -4.43
N VAL A 124 -5.66 -2.25 -4.32
CA VAL A 124 -4.37 -1.64 -4.03
C VAL A 124 -4.48 -0.68 -2.87
N PHE A 125 -3.51 -0.73 -1.95
CA PHE A 125 -3.33 0.29 -0.93
C PHE A 125 -1.84 0.54 -0.66
N GLY A 126 -1.53 1.67 -0.05
CA GLY A 126 -0.18 1.99 0.39
C GLY A 126 -0.03 3.47 0.64
N TYR A 127 1.18 3.99 0.45
CA TYR A 127 1.48 5.39 0.70
C TYR A 127 2.65 5.87 -0.15
N LYS A 128 2.84 7.19 -0.15
CA LYS A 128 4.08 7.82 -0.60
C LYS A 128 4.66 8.69 0.51
N LYS A 129 5.97 8.86 0.52
CA LYS A 129 6.65 9.77 1.43
C LYS A 129 7.93 10.31 0.82
N LYS A 130 8.44 11.37 1.44
CA LYS A 130 9.77 11.89 1.17
C LYS A 130 10.70 11.40 2.28
N VAL A 131 11.82 10.80 1.89
CA VAL A 131 12.91 10.40 2.79
C VAL A 131 14.03 11.39 2.59
N VAL A 132 14.48 12.01 3.68
CA VAL A 132 15.58 12.99 3.67
C VAL A 132 16.61 12.57 4.69
N THR A 133 17.82 12.29 4.21
CA THR A 133 19.02 12.15 5.04
C THR A 133 20.01 13.25 4.68
N LYS A 134 21.16 13.31 5.37
CA LYS A 134 22.22 14.28 5.03
C LYS A 134 22.74 14.11 3.60
N GLU A 135 22.66 12.91 3.04
CA GLU A 135 23.34 12.53 1.80
C GLU A 135 22.39 12.00 0.73
N PHE A 136 21.11 11.85 1.04
CA PHE A 136 20.14 11.20 0.17
C PHE A 136 18.77 11.82 0.38
N GLU A 137 18.21 12.41 -0.68
CA GLU A 137 16.81 12.76 -0.73
C GLU A 137 16.12 11.86 -1.75
N SER A 138 15.01 11.25 -1.35
CA SER A 138 14.25 10.38 -2.23
C SER A 138 12.77 10.43 -1.97
N HIS A 139 12.00 10.37 -3.05
CA HIS A 139 10.57 10.10 -3.00
C HIS A 139 10.34 8.60 -3.11
N VAL A 140 9.66 8.06 -2.09
CA VAL A 140 9.35 6.64 -1.97
C VAL A 140 7.85 6.47 -2.11
N LYS A 141 7.42 5.51 -2.93
CA LYS A 141 6.03 5.08 -3.02
C LYS A 141 5.97 3.57 -2.89
N LEU A 142 5.24 3.09 -1.90
CA LEU A 142 5.05 1.67 -1.63
C LEU A 142 3.58 1.35 -1.77
N LEU A 143 3.25 0.40 -2.64
CA LEU A 143 1.88 -0.06 -2.86
C LEU A 143 1.82 -1.58 -2.71
N PHE A 144 0.90 -2.07 -1.91
CA PHE A 144 0.55 -3.48 -1.84
C PHE A 144 -0.62 -3.79 -2.77
N HIS A 145 -0.43 -4.83 -3.56
CA HIS A 145 -1.35 -5.25 -4.61
C HIS A 145 -1.95 -6.62 -4.25
N ILE A 146 -3.27 -6.68 -4.29
CA ILE A 146 -4.08 -7.89 -4.10
C ILE A 146 -4.83 -8.19 -5.40
N PRO A 147 -4.18 -8.83 -6.38
CA PRO A 147 -4.82 -9.20 -7.62
C PRO A 147 -5.64 -10.48 -7.46
N PHE A 148 -6.71 -10.61 -8.23
CA PHE A 148 -7.45 -11.86 -8.35
C PHE A 148 -6.76 -12.80 -9.34
N GLY A 149 -6.47 -14.03 -8.91
CA GLY A 149 -5.91 -15.06 -9.76
C GLY A 149 -4.40 -14.97 -10.03
N SER A 150 -3.68 -14.09 -9.32
CA SER A 150 -2.21 -14.03 -9.35
C SER A 150 -1.64 -13.72 -7.96
N PRO A 151 -0.33 -13.91 -7.72
CA PRO A 151 0.29 -13.64 -6.44
C PRO A 151 0.17 -12.16 -6.01
N MET A 152 0.05 -11.93 -4.71
CA MET A 152 0.14 -10.58 -4.13
C MET A 152 1.58 -10.07 -4.24
N TYR A 153 1.74 -8.77 -4.43
CA TYR A 153 3.08 -8.15 -4.56
C TYR A 153 3.13 -6.75 -3.97
N LEU A 154 4.34 -6.28 -3.68
CA LEU A 154 4.64 -4.90 -3.33
C LEU A 154 5.29 -4.21 -4.53
N SER A 155 4.70 -3.11 -5.00
CA SER A 155 5.36 -2.17 -5.90
C SER A 155 6.14 -1.16 -5.07
N ILE A 156 7.45 -1.13 -5.27
CA ILE A 156 8.40 -0.24 -4.63
C ILE A 156 8.92 0.72 -5.69
N ARG A 157 8.50 1.98 -5.63
CA ARG A 157 8.98 3.03 -6.52
C ARG A 157 9.85 4.03 -5.75
N LEU A 158 11.03 4.30 -6.30
CA LEU A 158 12.03 5.21 -5.76
C LEU A 158 12.38 6.26 -6.83
N VAL A 159 12.50 7.51 -6.41
CA VAL A 159 13.03 8.62 -7.22
C VAL A 159 14.06 9.33 -6.36
N ALA A 160 15.31 9.44 -6.81
CA ALA A 160 16.38 10.10 -6.06
C ALA A 160 16.69 11.49 -6.64
N ASP A 161 17.17 12.39 -5.78
CA ASP A 161 17.63 13.74 -6.15
C ASP A 161 18.98 13.75 -6.91
N ARG A 162 19.64 12.59 -6.98
CA ARG A 162 20.98 12.39 -7.54
C ARG A 162 21.14 10.96 -8.06
N ASP A 163 22.20 10.74 -8.81
CA ASP A 163 22.62 9.39 -9.20
C ASP A 163 23.20 8.67 -7.98
N VAL A 164 22.72 7.45 -7.74
CA VAL A 164 23.13 6.62 -6.61
C VAL A 164 23.26 5.17 -7.08
N ASP A 165 24.42 4.58 -6.84
CA ASP A 165 24.56 3.13 -6.97
C ASP A 165 24.27 2.47 -5.62
N GLY A 166 23.21 1.68 -5.57
CA GLY A 166 22.68 1.17 -4.32
C GLY A 166 21.85 -0.08 -4.48
N LYS A 167 21.37 -0.59 -3.35
CA LYS A 167 20.61 -1.84 -3.28
C LYS A 167 19.37 -1.67 -2.41
N LEU A 168 18.27 -2.23 -2.87
CA LEU A 168 17.06 -2.38 -2.06
C LEU A 168 17.17 -3.68 -1.26
N GLN A 169 17.03 -3.59 0.05
CA GLN A 169 16.89 -4.74 0.94
C GLN A 169 15.45 -4.84 1.41
N ILE A 170 14.89 -6.05 1.28
CA ILE A 170 13.55 -6.39 1.72
C ILE A 170 13.68 -7.26 2.96
N LEU A 171 12.96 -6.88 4.02
CA LEU A 171 13.01 -7.54 5.31
C LEU A 171 11.64 -8.11 5.66
N ARG A 172 11.62 -9.35 6.14
CA ARG A 172 10.45 -9.98 6.75
C ARG A 172 10.71 -10.21 8.22
N ASN A 173 9.85 -9.67 9.08
CA ASN A 173 9.98 -9.74 10.53
C ASN A 173 11.38 -9.33 11.02
N GLY A 174 11.98 -8.32 10.38
CA GLY A 174 13.32 -7.81 10.69
C GLY A 174 14.49 -8.60 10.11
N ILE A 175 14.25 -9.70 9.40
CA ILE A 175 15.29 -10.52 8.74
C ILE A 175 15.35 -10.15 7.26
N ILE A 176 16.54 -9.88 6.73
CA ILE A 176 16.71 -9.64 5.29
C ILE A 176 16.37 -10.92 4.53
N THR A 177 15.35 -10.87 3.69
CA THR A 177 14.93 -11.99 2.84
C THR A 177 15.43 -11.84 1.42
N GLU A 178 15.64 -10.61 0.95
CA GLU A 178 16.08 -10.34 -0.40
C GLU A 178 16.92 -9.07 -0.48
N GLU A 179 17.88 -9.06 -1.41
CA GLU A 179 18.69 -7.90 -1.77
C GLU A 179 18.70 -7.76 -3.29
N ILE A 180 18.25 -6.61 -3.78
CA ILE A 180 18.07 -6.32 -5.21
C ILE A 180 18.97 -5.15 -5.57
N GLY A 181 19.82 -5.33 -6.59
CA GLY A 181 20.59 -4.23 -7.18
C GLY A 181 19.63 -3.19 -7.77
N ALA A 182 19.70 -1.95 -7.29
CA ALA A 182 18.70 -0.93 -7.56
C ALA A 182 19.36 0.44 -7.66
N SER A 183 20.24 0.63 -8.65
CA SER A 183 20.86 1.91 -8.94
C SER A 183 19.77 2.92 -9.37
N LEU A 184 19.84 4.12 -8.81
CA LEU A 184 18.91 5.22 -9.07
C LEU A 184 19.62 6.29 -9.89
N TYR A 185 18.93 6.81 -10.89
CA TYR A 185 19.37 7.98 -11.64
C TYR A 185 18.55 9.19 -11.22
N LYS A 186 19.19 10.35 -11.18
CA LYS A 186 18.58 11.60 -10.77
C LYS A 186 17.26 11.84 -11.49
N ASP A 187 16.21 12.12 -10.72
CA ASP A 187 14.86 12.44 -11.19
C ASP A 187 14.20 11.34 -12.04
N MET A 188 14.80 10.14 -12.12
CA MET A 188 14.23 8.97 -12.80
C MET A 188 13.56 8.04 -11.79
N SER A 189 12.37 7.56 -12.14
CA SER A 189 11.70 6.55 -11.33
C SER A 189 12.26 5.16 -11.60
N ALA A 190 12.77 4.51 -10.57
CA ALA A 190 12.95 3.07 -10.56
C ALA A 190 11.75 2.42 -9.87
N GLU A 191 11.25 1.32 -10.43
CA GLU A 191 10.14 0.56 -9.85
C GLU A 191 10.47 -0.93 -9.84
N ILE A 192 10.22 -1.55 -8.68
CA ILE A 192 10.45 -2.97 -8.44
C ILE A 192 9.12 -3.55 -7.96
N ASN A 193 8.66 -4.62 -8.60
CA ASN A 193 7.52 -5.41 -8.15
C ASN A 193 8.05 -6.67 -7.48
N TRP A 194 7.82 -6.79 -6.18
CA TRP A 194 8.28 -7.92 -5.37
C TRP A 194 7.09 -8.78 -4.94
N GLU A 195 7.03 -10.01 -5.43
CA GLU A 195 6.01 -10.99 -5.05
C GLU A 195 6.16 -11.38 -3.57
N VAL A 196 5.04 -11.36 -2.85
CA VAL A 196 5.01 -11.71 -1.43
C VAL A 196 4.73 -13.22 -1.28
N TYR A 197 5.79 -14.01 -1.10
CA TYR A 197 5.73 -15.47 -0.91
C TYR A 197 5.42 -15.90 0.52
#